data_AF-A0A536P0Y4-F1
#
_entry.id   AF-A0A536P0Y4-F1
#
_cell.length_a   1.000
_cell.length_b   1.000
_cell.length_c   1.000
_cell.angle_alpha   90.00
_cell.angle_beta   90.00
_cell.angle_gamma   90.00
#
_symmetry.space_group_name_H-M   'P 1'
#
loop_
_entity.id
_entity.type
_entity.pdbx_description
1 polymer ?
#
loop_
_entity_poly.entity_id
_entity_poly.type
_entity_poly.pdbx_seq_one_letter_code
_entity_poly.pdbx_strand_id
1 'polypeptide(L)'
;MVGKFGVGLKDALATFYRRGIEVKIRTPQADITLQRAAKSNFADVKTLHAAISAPSEPKRHGTDFTLRSLPDADMTAARDYFLRFAGDEELERTEFGSILRRRPDQPARIYVKGVRVALEEQFLFSYNITSTTAQLQRALNRERTNVGRSAYQDRVKAILLKATSDVVAEQLAQDLTRIPAGTNHDEVLWLDVQEQAVRILATKGKTVFVTSQQLFTMGATVQEARADGYKVIVIPDRLLARLSSLRDLNGNPILDIRGFIQAWNASFTYDFVDPSKLKKSERESWAILPELVRLAGDHAKRVKEIRISNTMRLDEGAYETEGVWDSPHIVVKRSVLDSRRHFARVVLHEIAHASSGANHGSIPFMAAIDDLAALGAIEAARASPARAGDSTNSRGGA
;
A
#
# COMPACT_ATOMS: atom_id res chain seq x y z
N MET A 1 12.81 1.10 -37.03
CA MET A 1 13.49 0.92 -38.32
C MET A 1 14.67 -0.04 -38.07
N VAL A 2 14.43 -1.35 -37.98
CA VAL A 2 15.52 -2.33 -37.87
C VAL A 2 15.64 -3.00 -39.24
N GLY A 3 16.75 -2.78 -39.93
CA GLY A 3 17.17 -3.63 -41.06
C GLY A 3 16.53 -3.40 -42.45
N LYS A 4 15.96 -2.23 -42.78
CA LYS A 4 15.34 -2.05 -44.13
C LYS A 4 16.32 -1.77 -45.29
N PHE A 5 17.52 -1.25 -45.04
CA PHE A 5 18.40 -0.75 -46.12
C PHE A 5 19.88 -1.17 -46.02
N GLY A 6 20.26 -2.04 -45.08
CA GLY A 6 21.65 -2.50 -44.92
C GLY A 6 22.68 -1.41 -44.54
N VAL A 7 22.26 -0.15 -44.38
CA VAL A 7 23.10 1.00 -44.05
C VAL A 7 23.83 0.79 -42.72
N GLY A 8 23.11 0.35 -41.68
CA GLY A 8 23.72 0.13 -40.36
C GLY A 8 24.86 -0.88 -40.33
N LEU A 9 24.82 -1.92 -41.19
CA LEU A 9 25.93 -2.86 -41.29
C LEU A 9 27.15 -2.20 -41.95
N LYS A 10 26.95 -1.41 -43.00
CA LYS A 10 28.05 -0.70 -43.70
C LYS A 10 28.73 0.29 -42.76
N ASP A 11 27.96 1.06 -42.02
CA ASP A 11 28.49 2.05 -41.07
C ASP A 11 29.23 1.39 -39.90
N ALA A 12 28.71 0.27 -39.39
CA ALA A 12 29.40 -0.52 -38.37
C ALA A 12 30.75 -1.05 -38.88
N LEU A 13 30.79 -1.66 -40.08
CA LEU A 13 32.02 -2.16 -40.70
C LEU A 13 33.04 -1.05 -40.95
N ALA A 14 32.58 0.11 -41.43
CA ALA A 14 33.43 1.28 -41.62
C ALA A 14 33.99 1.79 -40.28
N THR A 15 33.19 1.76 -39.22
CA THR A 15 33.60 2.18 -37.87
C THR A 15 34.64 1.23 -37.28
N PHE A 16 34.41 -0.08 -37.35
CA PHE A 16 35.39 -1.08 -36.92
C PHE A 16 36.73 -0.91 -37.62
N TYR A 17 36.70 -0.77 -38.96
CA TYR A 17 37.91 -0.54 -39.75
C TYR A 17 38.66 0.73 -39.32
N ARG A 18 37.95 1.86 -39.14
CA ARG A 18 38.55 3.13 -38.68
C ARG A 18 39.15 3.04 -37.28
N ARG A 19 38.66 2.12 -36.44
CA ARG A 19 39.14 1.88 -35.08
C ARG A 19 40.21 0.78 -35.01
N GLY A 20 40.65 0.24 -36.15
CA GLY A 20 41.66 -0.83 -36.19
C GLY A 20 41.14 -2.21 -35.74
N ILE A 21 39.82 -2.38 -35.69
CA ILE A 21 39.17 -3.66 -35.36
C ILE A 21 39.01 -4.45 -36.66
N GLU A 22 39.65 -5.62 -36.73
CA GLU A 22 39.54 -6.48 -37.91
C GLU A 22 38.21 -7.22 -37.88
N VAL A 23 37.51 -7.23 -39.02
CA VAL A 23 36.24 -7.95 -39.17
C VAL A 23 36.40 -9.04 -40.21
N LYS A 24 36.09 -10.28 -39.80
CA LYS A 24 35.89 -11.41 -40.72
C LYS A 24 34.45 -11.90 -40.59
N ILE A 25 33.73 -11.95 -41.71
CA ILE A 25 32.36 -12.46 -41.78
C ILE A 25 32.42 -13.80 -42.51
N ARG A 26 31.86 -14.84 -41.93
CA ARG A 26 31.79 -16.17 -42.55
C ARG A 26 30.33 -16.55 -42.76
N THR A 27 29.96 -16.85 -43.99
CA THR A 27 28.63 -17.33 -44.36
C THR A 27 28.76 -18.68 -45.10
N PRO A 28 27.66 -19.43 -45.29
CA PRO A 28 27.71 -20.65 -46.10
C PRO A 28 28.11 -20.39 -47.56
N GLN A 29 27.97 -19.14 -48.03
CA GLN A 29 28.21 -18.75 -49.42
C GLN A 29 29.54 -18.02 -49.63
N ALA A 30 30.12 -17.38 -48.62
CA ALA A 30 31.37 -16.62 -48.74
C ALA A 30 32.06 -16.33 -47.41
N ASP A 31 33.39 -16.17 -47.49
CA ASP A 31 34.20 -15.48 -46.49
C ASP A 31 34.39 -14.01 -46.93
N ILE A 32 34.06 -13.06 -46.05
CA ILE A 32 34.11 -11.62 -46.33
C ILE A 32 35.06 -10.93 -45.34
N THR A 33 36.00 -10.15 -45.87
CA THR A 33 36.90 -9.26 -45.11
C THR A 33 36.82 -7.83 -45.65
N LEU A 34 37.48 -6.87 -44.99
CA LEU A 34 37.51 -5.46 -45.41
C LEU A 34 38.88 -5.10 -45.98
N GLN A 35 38.91 -4.52 -47.19
CA GLN A 35 40.14 -4.05 -47.84
C GLN A 35 39.98 -2.65 -48.41
N ARG A 36 41.08 -1.89 -48.49
CA ARG A 36 41.11 -0.62 -49.22
C ARG A 36 41.47 -0.86 -50.67
N ALA A 37 40.61 -0.44 -51.59
CA ALA A 37 40.85 -0.51 -53.04
C ALA A 37 40.48 0.82 -53.71
N ALA A 38 41.09 1.11 -54.85
CA ALA A 38 40.69 2.24 -55.68
C ALA A 38 39.34 1.94 -56.36
N LYS A 39 38.52 2.97 -56.59
CA LYS A 39 37.34 2.82 -57.46
C LYS A 39 37.79 2.62 -58.90
N SER A 40 37.13 1.71 -59.62
CA SER A 40 37.43 1.36 -61.02
C SER A 40 37.47 2.56 -61.98
N ASN A 41 36.78 3.66 -61.63
CA ASN A 41 36.67 4.86 -62.46
C ASN A 41 37.37 6.09 -61.84
N PHE A 42 38.01 5.96 -60.68
CA PHE A 42 38.72 7.03 -59.96
C PHE A 42 39.92 6.44 -59.20
N ALA A 43 41.08 6.36 -59.87
CA ALA A 43 42.31 5.81 -59.30
C ALA A 43 42.77 6.55 -58.02
N ASP A 44 42.44 7.84 -57.92
CA ASP A 44 42.87 8.71 -56.82
C ASP A 44 42.02 8.57 -55.54
N VAL A 45 40.90 7.85 -55.60
CA VAL A 45 39.98 7.69 -54.47
C VAL A 45 40.01 6.24 -53.97
N LYS A 46 40.67 6.01 -52.83
CA LYS A 46 40.65 4.73 -52.12
C LYS A 46 39.43 4.62 -51.21
N THR A 47 38.53 3.68 -51.52
CA THR A 47 37.34 3.38 -50.71
C THR A 47 37.49 2.05 -49.97
N LEU A 48 36.70 1.87 -48.90
CA LEU A 48 36.61 0.61 -48.18
C LEU A 48 35.71 -0.36 -48.95
N HIS A 49 36.24 -1.51 -49.34
CA HIS A 49 35.56 -2.54 -50.11
C HIS A 49 35.42 -3.81 -49.25
N ALA A 50 34.32 -4.54 -49.46
CA ALA A 50 34.20 -5.91 -48.99
C ALA A 50 34.97 -6.82 -49.96
N ALA A 51 36.00 -7.50 -49.46
CA ALA A 51 36.70 -8.55 -50.19
C ALA A 51 35.93 -9.86 -49.98
N ILE A 52 35.42 -10.45 -51.07
CA ILE A 52 34.59 -11.65 -51.03
C ILE A 52 35.42 -12.81 -51.58
N SER A 53 35.48 -13.91 -50.84
CA SER A 53 36.19 -15.13 -51.20
C SER A 53 35.30 -16.36 -51.01
N ALA A 54 35.70 -17.51 -51.57
CA ALA A 54 34.98 -18.77 -51.42
C ALA A 54 34.80 -19.12 -49.93
N PRO A 55 33.67 -19.74 -49.54
CA PRO A 55 33.36 -20.03 -48.14
C PRO A 55 34.37 -21.03 -47.57
N SER A 56 34.95 -20.69 -46.41
CA SER A 56 35.83 -21.59 -45.67
C SER A 56 35.07 -22.78 -45.06
N GLU A 57 33.78 -22.61 -44.77
CA GLU A 57 32.91 -23.61 -44.14
C GLU A 57 31.55 -23.67 -44.86
N PRO A 58 31.44 -24.33 -46.03
CA PRO A 58 30.22 -24.29 -46.85
C PRO A 58 28.98 -24.93 -46.19
N LYS A 59 29.20 -25.86 -45.25
CA LYS A 59 28.14 -26.60 -44.54
C LYS A 59 27.66 -25.91 -43.26
N ARG A 60 28.18 -24.73 -42.93
CA ARG A 60 27.78 -24.00 -41.72
C ARG A 60 26.31 -23.55 -41.79
N HIS A 61 25.69 -23.35 -40.64
CA HIS A 61 24.36 -22.74 -40.55
C HIS A 61 24.47 -21.30 -40.01
N GLY A 62 24.00 -20.34 -40.79
CA GLY A 62 24.02 -18.92 -40.42
C GLY A 62 25.36 -18.21 -40.63
N THR A 63 25.46 -16.99 -40.10
CA THR A 63 26.58 -16.06 -40.34
C THR A 63 27.34 -15.76 -39.05
N ASP A 64 28.66 -15.92 -39.07
CA ASP A 64 29.54 -15.51 -37.97
C ASP A 64 30.18 -14.17 -38.28
N PHE A 65 30.30 -13.35 -37.24
CA PHE A 65 31.18 -12.20 -37.22
C PHE A 65 32.31 -12.48 -36.24
N THR A 66 33.55 -12.43 -36.72
CA THR A 66 34.75 -12.44 -35.89
C THR A 66 35.32 -11.04 -35.87
N LEU A 67 35.38 -10.45 -34.68
CA LEU A 67 36.02 -9.16 -34.42
C LEU A 67 37.35 -9.44 -33.72
N ARG A 68 38.47 -9.02 -34.31
CA ARG A 68 39.79 -9.12 -33.67
C ARG A 68 40.25 -7.75 -33.19
N SER A 69 41.03 -7.75 -32.11
CA SER A 69 41.52 -6.53 -31.45
C SER A 69 40.39 -5.66 -30.86
N LEU A 70 39.23 -6.24 -30.58
CA LEU A 70 38.17 -5.59 -29.80
C LEU A 70 38.41 -5.87 -28.30
N PRO A 71 38.50 -4.85 -27.44
CA PRO A 71 38.60 -5.04 -26.00
C PRO A 71 37.38 -5.80 -25.44
N ASP A 72 37.61 -6.74 -24.52
CA ASP A 72 36.53 -7.46 -23.85
C ASP A 72 35.59 -6.53 -23.06
N ALA A 73 36.12 -5.40 -22.56
CA ALA A 73 35.33 -4.35 -21.92
C ALA A 73 34.28 -3.74 -22.88
N ASP A 74 34.66 -3.48 -24.13
CA ASP A 74 33.74 -2.94 -25.15
C ASP A 74 32.68 -3.98 -25.55
N MET A 75 33.09 -5.25 -25.69
CA MET A 75 32.14 -6.35 -25.94
C MET A 75 31.15 -6.51 -24.78
N THR A 76 31.63 -6.40 -23.54
CA THR A 76 30.79 -6.45 -22.33
C THR A 76 29.82 -5.27 -22.27
N ALA A 77 30.30 -4.05 -22.54
CA ALA A 77 29.45 -2.87 -22.62
C ALA A 77 28.40 -2.98 -23.72
N ALA A 78 28.75 -3.54 -24.89
CA ALA A 78 27.81 -3.79 -25.97
C ALA A 78 26.75 -4.83 -25.59
N ARG A 79 27.13 -5.91 -24.91
CA ARG A 79 26.20 -6.93 -24.39
C ARG A 79 25.20 -6.35 -23.39
N ASP A 80 25.64 -5.42 -22.54
CA ASP A 80 24.79 -4.76 -21.53
C ASP A 80 23.63 -3.93 -22.14
N TYR A 81 23.68 -3.60 -23.44
CA TYR A 81 22.55 -3.00 -24.15
C TYR A 81 21.40 -3.97 -24.42
N PHE A 82 21.62 -5.28 -24.36
CA PHE A 82 20.62 -6.27 -24.72
C PHE A 82 20.18 -7.05 -23.49
N LEU A 83 18.87 -7.04 -23.23
CA LEU A 83 18.25 -7.74 -22.09
C LEU A 83 18.73 -9.20 -21.97
N ARG A 84 18.86 -9.88 -23.11
CA ARG A 84 19.30 -11.28 -23.21
C ARG A 84 20.68 -11.53 -22.58
N PHE A 85 21.57 -10.54 -22.60
CA PHE A 85 22.92 -10.66 -22.06
C PHE A 85 23.14 -9.86 -20.79
N ALA A 86 22.28 -8.87 -20.53
CA ALA A 86 22.35 -8.07 -19.32
C ALA A 86 22.18 -8.95 -18.07
N GLY A 87 21.27 -9.93 -18.09
CA GLY A 87 20.96 -10.76 -16.93
C GLY A 87 20.00 -10.10 -15.94
N ASP A 88 19.16 -9.16 -16.42
CA ASP A 88 18.07 -8.62 -15.60
C ASP A 88 16.97 -9.67 -15.40
N GLU A 89 16.51 -9.81 -14.17
CA GLU A 89 15.50 -10.79 -13.77
C GLU A 89 14.10 -10.29 -14.10
N GLU A 90 13.29 -11.11 -14.77
CA GLU A 90 11.88 -10.82 -15.04
C GLU A 90 11.02 -11.16 -13.81
N LEU A 91 10.35 -10.14 -13.25
CA LEU A 91 9.43 -10.29 -12.12
C LEU A 91 8.03 -10.68 -12.58
N GLU A 92 7.58 -10.07 -13.67
CA GLU A 92 6.25 -10.31 -14.23
C GLU A 92 6.24 -9.96 -15.72
N ARG A 93 5.41 -10.68 -16.49
CA ARG A 93 5.12 -10.39 -17.89
C ARG A 93 3.64 -10.06 -18.07
N THR A 94 3.37 -9.00 -18.82
CA THR A 94 2.03 -8.54 -19.20
C THR A 94 1.90 -8.47 -20.73
N GLU A 95 0.70 -8.16 -21.22
CA GLU A 95 0.42 -7.95 -22.65
C GLU A 95 1.22 -6.81 -23.28
N PHE A 96 1.74 -5.89 -22.46
CA PHE A 96 2.43 -4.68 -22.90
C PHE A 96 3.95 -4.79 -22.82
N GLY A 97 4.47 -5.70 -22.00
CA GLY A 97 5.88 -5.81 -21.70
C GLY A 97 6.15 -6.63 -20.44
N SER A 98 7.35 -6.50 -19.91
CA SER A 98 7.77 -7.14 -18.67
C SER A 98 8.21 -6.12 -17.65
N ILE A 99 7.94 -6.41 -16.38
CA ILE A 99 8.51 -5.76 -15.21
C ILE A 99 9.75 -6.56 -14.82
N LEU A 100 10.86 -5.87 -14.67
CA LEU A 100 12.17 -6.46 -14.37
C LEU A 100 12.66 -5.93 -13.02
N ARG A 101 13.38 -6.77 -12.28
CA ARG A 101 14.01 -6.36 -11.03
C ARG A 101 15.06 -5.29 -11.32
N ARG A 102 14.93 -4.13 -10.68
CA ARG A 102 15.98 -3.12 -10.69
C ARG A 102 17.17 -3.65 -9.89
N ARG A 103 18.38 -3.49 -10.43
CA ARG A 103 19.61 -3.82 -9.71
C ARG A 103 19.85 -2.79 -8.61
N PRO A 104 20.26 -3.23 -7.40
CA PRO A 104 20.72 -2.30 -6.37
C PRO A 104 21.79 -1.36 -6.94
N ASP A 105 21.72 -0.09 -6.57
CA ASP A 105 22.70 0.96 -6.90
C ASP A 105 22.91 1.25 -8.40
N GLN A 106 21.99 0.82 -9.26
CA GLN A 106 21.97 1.19 -10.67
C GLN A 106 20.67 1.90 -11.04
N PRO A 107 20.68 2.77 -12.06
CA PRO A 107 19.45 3.30 -12.63
C PRO A 107 18.60 2.16 -13.18
N ALA A 108 17.28 2.29 -13.10
CA ALA A 108 16.38 1.39 -13.79
C ALA A 108 16.62 1.44 -15.31
N ARG A 109 16.47 0.29 -15.96
CA ARG A 109 16.74 0.13 -17.39
C ARG A 109 15.44 0.03 -18.15
N ILE A 110 15.32 0.82 -19.21
CA ILE A 110 14.18 0.77 -20.12
C ILE A 110 14.61 0.09 -21.41
N TYR A 111 14.04 -1.08 -21.65
CA TYR A 111 14.22 -1.85 -22.88
C TYR A 111 13.00 -1.70 -23.78
N VAL A 112 13.24 -1.70 -25.08
CA VAL A 112 12.21 -1.89 -26.11
C VAL A 112 12.60 -3.09 -26.95
N LYS A 113 11.75 -4.13 -26.93
CA LYS A 113 12.00 -5.41 -27.60
C LYS A 113 13.40 -5.97 -27.27
N GLY A 114 13.79 -5.85 -26.00
CA GLY A 114 15.06 -6.37 -25.49
C GLY A 114 16.29 -5.50 -25.78
N VAL A 115 16.16 -4.30 -26.37
CA VAL A 115 17.26 -3.35 -26.56
C VAL A 115 17.09 -2.18 -25.60
N ARG A 116 18.13 -1.83 -24.84
CA ARG A 116 18.11 -0.73 -23.87
C ARG A 116 18.09 0.61 -24.60
N VAL A 117 17.15 1.47 -24.23
CA VAL A 117 16.91 2.76 -24.89
C VAL A 117 16.93 3.95 -23.92
N ALA A 118 16.86 3.69 -22.61
CA ALA A 118 16.99 4.71 -21.58
C ALA A 118 17.40 4.11 -20.23
N LEU A 119 17.87 5.00 -19.35
CA LEU A 119 18.15 4.75 -17.94
C LEU A 119 17.30 5.73 -17.11
N GLU A 120 16.76 5.26 -15.99
CA GLU A 120 15.85 6.02 -15.13
C GLU A 120 16.29 5.91 -13.66
N GLU A 121 16.76 7.01 -13.08
CA GLU A 121 17.32 7.03 -11.72
C GLU A 121 16.27 6.78 -10.63
N GLN A 122 15.07 7.32 -10.86
CA GLN A 122 13.99 7.42 -9.87
C GLN A 122 12.90 6.36 -10.07
N PHE A 123 13.14 5.35 -10.91
CA PHE A 123 12.19 4.25 -11.10
C PHE A 123 12.47 3.10 -10.12
N LEU A 124 11.41 2.53 -9.59
CA LEU A 124 11.45 1.37 -8.69
C LEU A 124 11.83 0.10 -9.45
N PHE A 125 11.34 -0.06 -10.69
CA PHE A 125 11.58 -1.24 -11.52
C PHE A 125 12.27 -0.90 -12.83
N SER A 126 12.87 -1.91 -13.45
CA SER A 126 13.27 -1.87 -14.86
C SER A 126 12.15 -2.44 -15.74
N TYR A 127 12.11 -2.10 -17.03
CA TYR A 127 10.99 -2.48 -17.90
C TYR A 127 11.47 -2.94 -19.26
N ASN A 128 10.81 -3.96 -19.82
CA ASN A 128 10.95 -4.34 -21.22
C ASN A 128 9.64 -4.18 -21.97
N ILE A 129 9.54 -3.16 -22.80
CA ILE A 129 8.36 -2.88 -23.62
C ILE A 129 8.38 -3.78 -24.85
N THR A 130 7.42 -4.70 -24.94
CA THR A 130 7.27 -5.59 -26.10
C THR A 130 6.23 -5.05 -27.09
N SER A 131 5.18 -4.37 -26.58
CA SER A 131 4.12 -3.75 -27.38
C SER A 131 4.35 -2.24 -27.53
N THR A 132 4.86 -1.82 -28.69
CA THR A 132 5.25 -0.41 -28.93
C THR A 132 4.09 0.45 -29.42
N THR A 133 4.03 1.72 -29.00
CA THR A 133 3.12 2.73 -29.55
C THR A 133 3.73 3.43 -30.77
N ALA A 134 2.90 4.12 -31.57
CA ALA A 134 3.38 4.92 -32.70
C ALA A 134 4.31 6.08 -32.26
N GLN A 135 4.09 6.63 -31.05
CA GLN A 135 4.96 7.65 -30.47
C GLN A 135 6.33 7.08 -30.13
N LEU A 136 6.37 5.92 -29.45
CA LEU A 136 7.63 5.24 -29.12
C LEU A 136 8.41 4.84 -30.37
N GLN A 137 7.72 4.31 -31.39
CA GLN A 137 8.36 3.98 -32.67
C GLN A 137 8.97 5.20 -33.37
N ARG A 138 8.28 6.34 -33.34
CA ARG A 138 8.82 7.61 -33.89
C ARG A 138 10.04 8.09 -33.12
N ALA A 139 10.01 7.97 -31.79
CA ALA A 139 11.14 8.36 -30.95
C ALA A 139 12.39 7.49 -31.22
N LEU A 140 12.21 6.18 -31.45
CA LEU A 140 13.29 5.23 -31.77
C LEU A 140 13.91 5.41 -33.15
N ASN A 141 13.16 5.96 -34.11
CA ASN A 141 13.63 6.12 -35.49
C ASN A 141 14.48 7.40 -35.68
N ARG A 142 14.49 8.31 -34.71
CA ARG A 142 15.47 9.39 -34.68
C ARG A 142 16.75 8.75 -34.18
N GLU A 143 17.87 8.89 -34.87
CA GLU A 143 19.20 8.32 -34.54
C GLU A 143 19.76 8.85 -33.20
N ARG A 144 18.99 8.75 -32.12
CA ARG A 144 19.26 9.27 -30.80
C ARG A 144 19.62 8.09 -29.91
N THR A 145 20.73 8.23 -29.20
CA THR A 145 21.22 7.23 -28.26
C THR A 145 20.24 6.97 -27.10
N ASN A 146 19.44 7.99 -26.73
CA ASN A 146 18.47 7.89 -25.64
C ASN A 146 17.07 8.36 -26.09
N VAL A 147 16.06 7.61 -25.65
CA VAL A 147 14.64 7.96 -25.80
C VAL A 147 14.17 8.72 -24.57
N GLY A 148 13.48 9.85 -24.77
CA GLY A 148 12.94 10.64 -23.65
C GLY A 148 11.77 9.96 -22.95
N ARG A 149 11.65 10.14 -21.63
CA ARG A 149 10.61 9.54 -20.76
C ARG A 149 9.20 9.65 -21.31
N SER A 150 8.83 10.82 -21.86
CA SER A 150 7.51 11.07 -22.44
C SER A 150 7.12 10.13 -23.58
N ALA A 151 8.09 9.44 -24.22
CA ALA A 151 7.80 8.50 -25.30
C ALA A 151 7.40 7.09 -24.80
N TYR A 152 7.73 6.72 -23.55
CA TYR A 152 7.47 5.39 -23.02
C TYR A 152 6.70 5.36 -21.69
N GLN A 153 6.57 6.48 -20.99
CA GLN A 153 5.91 6.55 -19.68
C GLN A 153 4.52 5.90 -19.68
N ASP A 154 3.67 6.22 -20.65
CA ASP A 154 2.32 5.65 -20.75
C ASP A 154 2.34 4.13 -20.88
N ARG A 155 3.37 3.58 -21.52
CA ARG A 155 3.52 2.14 -21.70
C ARG A 155 4.07 1.46 -20.45
N VAL A 156 5.00 2.08 -19.74
CA VAL A 156 5.46 1.64 -18.41
C VAL A 156 4.28 1.60 -17.45
N LYS A 157 3.51 2.69 -17.40
CA LYS A 157 2.29 2.79 -16.61
C LYS A 157 1.28 1.69 -16.97
N ALA A 158 1.03 1.46 -18.26
CA ALA A 158 0.14 0.39 -18.71
C ALA A 158 0.62 -1.01 -18.31
N ILE A 159 1.95 -1.27 -18.30
CA ILE A 159 2.51 -2.52 -17.80
C ILE A 159 2.17 -2.70 -16.32
N LEU A 160 2.39 -1.68 -15.49
CA LEU A 160 2.06 -1.73 -14.05
C LEU A 160 0.57 -1.89 -13.79
N LEU A 161 -0.29 -1.20 -14.55
CA LEU A 161 -1.76 -1.33 -14.42
C LEU A 161 -2.29 -2.72 -14.79
N LYS A 162 -1.50 -3.51 -15.53
CA LYS A 162 -1.80 -4.91 -15.87
C LYS A 162 -1.09 -5.92 -14.99
N ALA A 163 -0.26 -5.45 -14.04
CA ALA A 163 0.43 -6.32 -13.11
C ALA A 163 -0.56 -7.00 -12.17
N THR A 164 -0.22 -8.22 -11.77
CA THR A 164 -1.00 -9.10 -10.90
C THR A 164 -0.12 -9.84 -9.89
N SER A 165 1.20 -9.71 -9.99
CA SER A 165 2.17 -10.38 -9.12
C SER A 165 2.24 -9.75 -7.74
N ASP A 166 2.27 -10.60 -6.72
CA ASP A 166 2.43 -10.22 -5.32
C ASP A 166 3.76 -9.49 -5.11
N VAL A 167 4.85 -9.96 -5.73
CA VAL A 167 6.18 -9.36 -5.58
C VAL A 167 6.21 -7.91 -6.06
N VAL A 168 5.51 -7.60 -7.15
CA VAL A 168 5.41 -6.23 -7.69
C VAL A 168 4.56 -5.37 -6.76
N ALA A 169 3.41 -5.89 -6.32
CA ALA A 169 2.50 -5.15 -5.46
C ALA A 169 3.09 -4.87 -4.07
N GLU A 170 3.83 -5.81 -3.50
CA GLU A 170 4.53 -5.63 -2.23
C GLU A 170 5.62 -4.57 -2.31
N GLN A 171 6.42 -4.57 -3.39
CA GLN A 171 7.44 -3.54 -3.60
C GLN A 171 6.80 -2.16 -3.78
N LEU A 172 5.71 -2.06 -4.55
CA LEU A 172 4.95 -0.81 -4.67
C LEU A 172 4.39 -0.34 -3.33
N ALA A 173 3.81 -1.24 -2.53
CA ALA A 173 3.27 -0.87 -1.22
C ALA A 173 4.34 -0.45 -0.22
N GLN A 174 5.51 -1.10 -0.21
CA GLN A 174 6.65 -0.64 0.57
C GLN A 174 7.13 0.75 0.13
N ASP A 175 7.02 1.06 -1.16
CA ASP A 175 7.43 2.37 -1.68
C ASP A 175 6.38 3.46 -1.40
N LEU A 176 5.08 3.10 -1.30
CA LEU A 176 4.03 4.01 -0.81
C LEU A 176 4.32 4.57 0.58
N THR A 177 4.89 3.76 1.48
CA THR A 177 5.22 4.21 2.85
C THR A 177 6.34 5.26 2.88
N ARG A 178 7.07 5.44 1.76
CA ARG A 178 8.16 6.43 1.64
C ARG A 178 7.69 7.80 1.14
N ILE A 179 6.44 7.91 0.67
CA ILE A 179 5.87 9.16 0.17
C ILE A 179 5.97 10.30 1.21
N PRO A 180 5.63 10.11 2.50
CA PRO A 180 5.77 11.18 3.49
C PRO A 180 7.21 11.67 3.67
N ALA A 181 8.19 10.79 3.45
CA ALA A 181 9.61 11.12 3.55
C ALA A 181 10.20 11.70 2.25
N GLY A 182 9.44 11.71 1.15
CA GLY A 182 9.91 12.18 -0.16
C GLY A 182 11.03 11.32 -0.77
N THR A 183 11.17 10.07 -0.32
CA THR A 183 12.21 9.11 -0.79
C THR A 183 11.61 7.98 -1.62
N ASN A 184 10.39 8.16 -2.11
CA ASN A 184 9.70 7.24 -3.00
C ASN A 184 10.19 7.36 -4.44
N HIS A 185 9.87 6.36 -5.25
CA HIS A 185 10.11 6.35 -6.69
C HIS A 185 8.98 7.02 -7.46
N ASP A 186 9.24 7.39 -8.71
CA ASP A 186 8.31 8.14 -9.55
C ASP A 186 7.01 7.38 -9.83
N GLU A 187 7.07 6.04 -9.98
CA GLU A 187 5.90 5.26 -10.37
C GLU A 187 4.78 5.29 -9.33
N VAL A 188 5.13 5.36 -8.03
CA VAL A 188 4.12 5.44 -6.98
C VAL A 188 3.45 6.81 -6.89
N LEU A 189 3.94 7.85 -7.59
CA LEU A 189 3.22 9.12 -7.71
C LEU A 189 2.00 9.01 -8.63
N TRP A 190 1.93 7.97 -9.47
CA TRP A 190 0.77 7.73 -10.33
C TRP A 190 -0.33 7.04 -9.51
N LEU A 191 -1.41 7.78 -9.23
CA LEU A 191 -2.48 7.32 -8.34
C LEU A 191 -3.07 5.97 -8.74
N ASP A 192 -3.25 5.72 -10.03
CA ASP A 192 -3.76 4.46 -10.58
C ASP A 192 -2.77 3.28 -10.41
N VAL A 193 -1.46 3.53 -10.37
CA VAL A 193 -0.49 2.51 -9.96
C VAL A 193 -0.63 2.19 -8.47
N GLN A 194 -0.86 3.20 -7.62
CA GLN A 194 -1.14 2.96 -6.20
C GLN A 194 -2.40 2.10 -6.03
N GLU A 195 -3.47 2.42 -6.77
CA GLU A 195 -4.72 1.64 -6.77
C GLU A 195 -4.47 0.21 -7.20
N GLN A 196 -3.72 -0.01 -8.28
CA GLN A 196 -3.43 -1.37 -8.75
C GLN A 196 -2.65 -2.18 -7.71
N ALA A 197 -1.68 -1.59 -7.02
CA ALA A 197 -0.93 -2.26 -5.95
C ALA A 197 -1.86 -2.72 -4.81
N VAL A 198 -2.76 -1.85 -4.35
CA VAL A 198 -3.75 -2.18 -3.32
C VAL A 198 -4.68 -3.30 -3.80
N ARG A 199 -5.16 -3.24 -5.05
CA ARG A 199 -6.05 -4.27 -5.61
C ARG A 199 -5.40 -5.66 -5.61
N ILE A 200 -4.13 -5.76 -5.98
CA ILE A 200 -3.38 -7.02 -5.94
C ILE A 200 -3.26 -7.52 -4.49
N LEU A 201 -2.81 -6.67 -3.57
CA LEU A 201 -2.61 -7.03 -2.16
C LEU A 201 -3.90 -7.41 -1.43
N ALA A 202 -5.03 -6.77 -1.79
CA ALA A 202 -6.35 -7.09 -1.27
C ALA A 202 -6.85 -8.46 -1.75
N THR A 203 -6.45 -8.88 -2.95
CA THR A 203 -6.86 -10.16 -3.55
C THR A 203 -6.22 -11.36 -2.85
N LYS A 204 -5.02 -11.17 -2.30
CA LYS A 204 -4.08 -12.26 -2.03
C LYS A 204 -3.87 -12.57 -0.54
N GLY A 205 -4.77 -12.11 0.32
CA GLY A 205 -4.77 -12.47 1.72
C GLY A 205 -5.67 -11.58 2.55
N LYS A 206 -5.67 -11.83 3.86
CA LYS A 206 -6.26 -10.92 4.84
C LYS A 206 -5.39 -9.66 4.91
N THR A 207 -5.76 -8.61 4.19
CA THR A 207 -5.03 -7.32 4.20
C THR A 207 -5.95 -6.22 4.68
N VAL A 208 -5.48 -5.39 5.61
CA VAL A 208 -6.16 -4.15 6.04
C VAL A 208 -5.29 -2.97 5.64
N PHE A 209 -5.90 -1.99 4.96
CA PHE A 209 -5.23 -0.76 4.58
C PHE A 209 -5.55 0.35 5.58
N VAL A 210 -4.51 1.04 6.05
CA VAL A 210 -4.60 2.10 7.06
C VAL A 210 -3.73 3.29 6.66
N THR A 211 -3.99 4.47 7.20
CA THR A 211 -3.09 5.62 7.04
C THR A 211 -2.13 5.73 8.22
N SER A 212 -1.05 6.52 8.08
CA SER A 212 -0.12 6.78 9.19
C SER A 212 -0.83 7.39 10.40
N GLN A 213 -1.83 8.25 10.16
CA GLN A 213 -2.64 8.83 11.24
C GLN A 213 -3.45 7.75 11.96
N GLN A 214 -4.12 6.87 11.22
CA GLN A 214 -4.89 5.76 11.82
C GLN A 214 -3.99 4.78 12.57
N LEU A 215 -2.79 4.53 12.08
CA LEU A 215 -1.80 3.71 12.79
C LEU A 215 -1.45 4.32 14.16
N PHE A 216 -1.37 5.65 14.25
CA PHE A 216 -1.10 6.37 15.49
C PHE A 216 -2.33 6.45 16.41
N THR A 217 -3.51 6.81 15.88
CA THR A 217 -4.71 7.04 16.69
C THR A 217 -5.53 5.79 17.00
N MET A 218 -5.37 4.73 16.21
CA MET A 218 -6.14 3.47 16.29
C MET A 218 -5.21 2.27 16.51
N GLY A 219 -4.10 2.48 17.23
CA GLY A 219 -3.05 1.48 17.43
C GLY A 219 -3.56 0.15 17.99
N ALA A 220 -4.49 0.18 18.95
CA ALA A 220 -5.10 -1.02 19.54
C ALA A 220 -5.81 -1.89 18.48
N THR A 221 -6.67 -1.29 17.65
CA THR A 221 -7.37 -2.01 16.58
C THR A 221 -6.43 -2.52 15.50
N VAL A 222 -5.36 -1.78 15.21
CA VAL A 222 -4.32 -2.29 14.31
C VAL A 222 -3.63 -3.53 14.91
N GLN A 223 -3.41 -3.59 16.23
CA GLN A 223 -2.88 -4.78 16.87
C GLN A 223 -3.88 -5.95 16.82
N GLU A 224 -5.17 -5.70 17.03
CA GLU A 224 -6.21 -6.73 16.88
C GLU A 224 -6.26 -7.29 15.45
N ALA A 225 -6.24 -6.41 14.44
CA ALA A 225 -6.15 -6.85 13.05
C ALA A 225 -4.93 -7.74 12.81
N ARG A 226 -3.76 -7.38 13.37
CA ARG A 226 -2.56 -8.23 13.28
C ARG A 226 -2.73 -9.56 14.02
N ALA A 227 -3.36 -9.57 15.19
CA ALA A 227 -3.64 -10.77 15.97
C ALA A 227 -4.58 -11.73 15.21
N ASP A 228 -5.56 -11.20 14.48
CA ASP A 228 -6.47 -11.94 13.60
C ASP A 228 -5.84 -12.41 12.27
N GLY A 229 -4.55 -12.14 12.10
CA GLY A 229 -3.74 -12.55 10.95
C GLY A 229 -3.83 -11.61 9.74
N TYR A 230 -4.33 -10.38 9.91
CA TYR A 230 -4.31 -9.40 8.83
C TYR A 230 -2.93 -8.78 8.65
N LYS A 231 -2.48 -8.72 7.40
CA LYS A 231 -1.35 -7.89 6.97
C LYS A 231 -1.82 -6.44 6.93
N VAL A 232 -1.20 -5.59 7.74
CA VAL A 232 -1.52 -4.16 7.79
C VAL A 232 -0.59 -3.39 6.86
N ILE A 233 -1.16 -2.72 5.86
CA ILE A 233 -0.43 -1.92 4.88
C ILE A 233 -0.76 -0.45 5.08
N VAL A 234 0.28 0.38 5.21
CA VAL A 234 0.13 1.83 5.35
C VAL A 234 0.03 2.47 3.97
N ILE A 235 -1.00 3.30 3.75
CA ILE A 235 -1.25 4.01 2.50
C ILE A 235 -1.48 5.51 2.73
N PRO A 236 -1.30 6.37 1.71
CA PRO A 236 -1.63 7.79 1.80
C PRO A 236 -3.14 8.04 1.97
N ASP A 237 -3.54 9.12 2.66
CA ASP A 237 -4.95 9.47 2.89
C ASP A 237 -5.75 9.64 1.59
N ARG A 238 -5.10 10.18 0.54
CA ARG A 238 -5.71 10.34 -0.79
C ARG A 238 -6.12 8.99 -1.40
N LEU A 239 -5.33 7.94 -1.17
CA LEU A 239 -5.64 6.60 -1.64
C LEU A 239 -6.73 5.97 -0.78
N LEU A 240 -6.66 6.15 0.55
CA LEU A 240 -7.69 5.68 1.49
C LEU A 240 -9.08 6.19 1.08
N ALA A 241 -9.20 7.48 0.75
CA ALA A 241 -10.46 8.10 0.33
C ALA A 241 -11.09 7.45 -0.93
N ARG A 242 -10.31 6.74 -1.75
CA ARG A 242 -10.80 6.05 -2.96
C ARG A 242 -11.12 4.58 -2.74
N LEU A 243 -10.62 3.96 -1.67
CA LEU A 243 -10.76 2.51 -1.46
C LEU A 243 -12.20 2.00 -1.52
N SER A 244 -13.16 2.76 -0.99
CA SER A 244 -14.58 2.38 -0.99
C SER A 244 -15.18 2.18 -2.39
N SER A 245 -14.65 2.89 -3.39
CA SER A 245 -15.06 2.75 -4.80
C SER A 245 -14.27 1.70 -5.57
N LEU A 246 -13.17 1.20 -4.99
CA LEU A 246 -12.33 0.18 -5.61
C LEU A 246 -12.78 -1.22 -5.22
N ARG A 247 -12.40 -2.18 -6.07
CA ARG A 247 -12.56 -3.61 -5.83
C ARG A 247 -11.24 -4.29 -6.11
N ASP A 248 -10.97 -5.37 -5.39
CA ASP A 248 -9.81 -6.23 -5.64
C ASP A 248 -9.88 -6.86 -7.05
N LEU A 249 -8.93 -7.73 -7.40
CA LEU A 249 -8.93 -8.38 -8.71
C LEU A 249 -10.03 -9.45 -8.86
N ASN A 250 -10.62 -9.91 -7.75
CA ASN A 250 -11.73 -10.87 -7.72
C ASN A 250 -13.11 -10.18 -7.67
N GLY A 251 -13.16 -8.84 -7.56
CA GLY A 251 -14.39 -8.06 -7.45
C GLY A 251 -14.88 -7.83 -6.01
N ASN A 252 -14.14 -8.25 -4.99
CA ASN A 252 -14.50 -8.04 -3.59
C ASN A 252 -14.18 -6.60 -3.12
N PRO A 253 -14.90 -6.10 -2.10
CA PRO A 253 -14.54 -4.86 -1.43
C PRO A 253 -13.12 -4.93 -0.85
N ILE A 254 -12.40 -3.81 -0.95
CA ILE A 254 -11.08 -3.68 -0.33
C ILE A 254 -11.28 -3.26 1.13
N LEU A 255 -10.63 -3.97 2.05
CA LEU A 255 -10.82 -3.78 3.49
C LEU A 255 -9.93 -2.65 4.02
N ASP A 256 -10.55 -1.56 4.47
CA ASP A 256 -9.91 -0.54 5.30
C ASP A 256 -10.17 -0.81 6.79
N ILE A 257 -9.62 0.04 7.66
CA ILE A 257 -9.79 -0.12 9.12
C ILE A 257 -11.26 -0.08 9.55
N ARG A 258 -12.11 0.70 8.88
CA ARG A 258 -13.54 0.83 9.21
C ARG A 258 -14.28 -0.44 8.84
N GLY A 259 -14.00 -0.98 7.65
CA GLY A 259 -14.54 -2.26 7.21
C GLY A 259 -14.10 -3.40 8.13
N PHE A 260 -12.85 -3.38 8.62
CA PHE A 260 -12.38 -4.35 9.61
C PHE A 260 -13.21 -4.27 10.90
N ILE A 261 -13.40 -3.07 11.47
CA ILE A 261 -14.21 -2.87 12.68
C ILE A 261 -15.64 -3.38 12.48
N GLN A 262 -16.24 -3.10 11.32
CA GLN A 262 -17.60 -3.57 11.00
C GLN A 262 -17.67 -5.10 10.94
N ALA A 263 -16.73 -5.75 10.25
CA ALA A 263 -16.68 -7.20 10.13
C ALA A 263 -16.41 -7.89 11.49
N TRP A 264 -15.51 -7.31 12.28
CA TRP A 264 -15.20 -7.77 13.62
C TRP A 264 -16.41 -7.62 14.55
N ASN A 265 -17.06 -6.45 14.58
CA ASN A 265 -18.26 -6.22 15.39
C ASN A 265 -19.44 -7.12 14.98
N ALA A 266 -19.56 -7.48 13.69
CA ALA A 266 -20.60 -8.37 13.20
C ALA A 266 -20.40 -9.85 13.61
N SER A 267 -19.15 -10.25 13.85
CA SER A 267 -18.80 -11.61 14.31
C SER A 267 -18.58 -11.70 15.82
N PHE A 268 -18.56 -10.56 16.51
CA PHE A 268 -18.32 -10.44 17.93
C PHE A 268 -19.44 -11.09 18.76
N THR A 269 -19.04 -11.78 19.84
CA THR A 269 -19.95 -12.32 20.85
C THR A 269 -19.51 -11.90 22.25
N TYR A 270 -20.48 -11.53 23.10
CA TYR A 270 -20.21 -11.20 24.49
C TYR A 270 -19.92 -12.47 25.30
N ASP A 271 -18.84 -12.44 26.08
CA ASP A 271 -18.58 -13.42 27.14
C ASP A 271 -19.20 -12.93 28.46
N PHE A 272 -20.49 -13.20 28.64
CA PHE A 272 -21.25 -12.73 29.79
C PHE A 272 -20.79 -13.37 31.10
N VAL A 273 -20.68 -12.55 32.13
CA VAL A 273 -20.31 -12.94 33.49
C VAL A 273 -21.54 -12.90 34.39
N ASP A 274 -21.79 -14.02 35.06
CA ASP A 274 -22.80 -14.11 36.12
C ASP A 274 -22.37 -13.26 37.34
N PRO A 275 -23.20 -12.31 37.82
CA PRO A 275 -22.90 -11.50 38.99
C PRO A 275 -22.54 -12.29 40.26
N SER A 276 -23.00 -13.53 40.39
CA SER A 276 -22.63 -14.41 41.51
C SER A 276 -21.15 -14.81 41.53
N LYS A 277 -20.48 -14.76 40.37
CA LYS A 277 -19.06 -15.10 40.19
C LYS A 277 -18.12 -13.90 40.38
N LEU A 278 -18.65 -12.75 40.76
CA LEU A 278 -17.87 -11.54 40.99
C LEU A 278 -17.05 -11.63 42.29
N LYS A 279 -15.84 -11.09 42.23
CA LYS A 279 -14.97 -10.93 43.41
C LYS A 279 -15.59 -9.89 44.36
N LYS A 280 -15.11 -9.86 45.61
CA LYS A 280 -15.68 -8.99 46.65
C LYS A 280 -15.71 -7.51 46.24
N SER A 281 -14.61 -6.98 45.72
CA SER A 281 -14.53 -5.58 45.25
C SER A 281 -15.49 -5.30 44.08
N GLU A 282 -15.56 -6.21 43.12
CA GLU A 282 -16.47 -6.10 41.98
C GLU A 282 -17.95 -6.11 42.43
N ARG A 283 -18.30 -6.94 43.41
CA ARG A 283 -19.65 -6.98 44.01
C ARG A 283 -20.01 -5.68 44.71
N GLU A 284 -19.06 -5.06 45.40
CA GLU A 284 -19.28 -3.76 46.07
C GLU A 284 -19.53 -2.62 45.07
N SER A 285 -18.92 -2.69 43.87
CA SER A 285 -19.24 -1.79 42.75
C SER A 285 -20.60 -2.13 42.16
N TRP A 286 -20.89 -3.40 41.88
CA TRP A 286 -22.15 -3.84 41.29
C TRP A 286 -23.38 -3.55 42.17
N ALA A 287 -23.21 -3.58 43.50
CA ALA A 287 -24.31 -3.42 44.46
C ALA A 287 -25.05 -2.07 44.36
N ILE A 288 -24.43 -1.04 43.78
CA ILE A 288 -25.07 0.29 43.61
C ILE A 288 -26.03 0.35 42.42
N LEU A 289 -26.05 -0.68 41.56
CA LEU A 289 -26.83 -0.70 40.33
C LEU A 289 -28.33 -0.39 40.53
N PRO A 290 -29.04 -0.98 41.51
CA PRO A 290 -30.46 -0.68 41.71
C PRO A 290 -30.69 0.81 42.06
N GLU A 291 -29.77 1.41 42.81
CA GLU A 291 -29.84 2.82 43.17
C GLU A 291 -29.57 3.73 41.98
N LEU A 292 -28.61 3.38 41.10
CA LEU A 292 -28.34 4.11 39.86
C LEU A 292 -29.56 4.09 38.92
N VAL A 293 -30.18 2.93 38.74
CA VAL A 293 -31.39 2.80 37.89
C VAL A 293 -32.56 3.58 38.49
N ARG A 294 -32.75 3.52 39.81
CA ARG A 294 -33.76 4.32 40.51
C ARG A 294 -33.54 5.81 40.33
N LEU A 295 -32.29 6.27 40.49
CA LEU A 295 -31.90 7.67 40.33
C LEU A 295 -32.14 8.16 38.90
N ALA A 296 -31.79 7.36 37.91
CA ALA A 296 -31.99 7.68 36.50
C ALA A 296 -33.47 7.75 36.10
N GLY A 297 -34.35 7.06 36.84
CA GLY A 297 -35.80 7.15 36.69
C GLY A 297 -36.26 6.97 35.25
N ASP A 298 -36.90 8.00 34.70
CA ASP A 298 -37.46 7.99 33.34
C ASP A 298 -36.41 7.73 32.24
N HIS A 299 -35.15 8.09 32.46
CA HIS A 299 -34.08 7.82 31.50
C HIS A 299 -33.83 6.31 31.34
N ALA A 300 -33.99 5.53 32.41
CA ALA A 300 -33.75 4.10 32.38
C ALA A 300 -34.96 3.28 31.84
N LYS A 301 -36.09 3.92 31.49
CA LYS A 301 -37.33 3.23 31.06
C LYS A 301 -37.14 2.22 29.93
N ARG A 302 -36.22 2.49 29.01
CA ARG A 302 -35.95 1.62 27.85
C ARG A 302 -35.02 0.44 28.20
N VAL A 303 -34.30 0.52 29.30
CA VAL A 303 -33.32 -0.47 29.74
C VAL A 303 -34.03 -1.60 30.47
N LYS A 304 -33.98 -2.81 29.90
CA LYS A 304 -34.57 -4.01 30.52
C LYS A 304 -33.61 -4.71 31.48
N GLU A 305 -32.33 -4.73 31.16
CA GLU A 305 -31.31 -5.42 31.94
C GLU A 305 -29.95 -4.76 31.73
N ILE A 306 -29.09 -4.86 32.74
CA ILE A 306 -27.69 -4.46 32.67
C ILE A 306 -26.86 -5.72 32.92
N ARG A 307 -25.98 -6.06 31.96
CA ARG A 307 -25.16 -7.28 31.97
C ARG A 307 -23.67 -6.95 32.02
N ILE A 308 -22.88 -7.89 32.54
CA ILE A 308 -21.43 -7.77 32.64
C ILE A 308 -20.81 -8.70 31.59
N SER A 309 -19.81 -8.24 30.85
CA SER A 309 -19.07 -9.05 29.89
C SER A 309 -17.56 -8.96 30.12
N ASN A 310 -16.81 -10.04 29.88
CA ASN A 310 -15.35 -9.99 29.85
C ASN A 310 -14.82 -9.38 28.54
N THR A 311 -15.57 -9.55 27.45
CA THR A 311 -15.25 -9.01 26.11
C THR A 311 -16.21 -7.90 25.75
N MET A 312 -15.75 -6.86 25.04
CA MET A 312 -16.60 -5.78 24.55
C MET A 312 -16.35 -5.46 23.09
N ARG A 313 -17.33 -4.79 22.45
CA ARG A 313 -17.21 -4.37 21.04
C ARG A 313 -16.17 -3.25 20.90
N LEU A 314 -15.70 -3.01 19.67
CA LEU A 314 -14.89 -1.84 19.33
C LEU A 314 -15.83 -0.69 18.97
N ASP A 315 -15.61 0.50 19.55
CA ASP A 315 -16.33 1.72 19.15
C ASP A 315 -15.85 2.28 17.79
N GLU A 316 -16.42 3.42 17.39
CA GLU A 316 -16.02 4.18 16.19
C GLU A 316 -14.57 4.68 16.25
N GLY A 317 -14.02 4.89 17.45
CA GLY A 317 -12.62 5.21 17.70
C GLY A 317 -11.72 3.97 17.74
N ALA A 318 -12.32 2.79 17.65
CA ALA A 318 -11.68 1.50 17.66
C ALA A 318 -10.94 1.21 18.99
N TYR A 319 -11.54 1.69 20.08
CA TYR A 319 -11.24 1.27 21.45
C TYR A 319 -12.29 0.25 21.89
N GLU A 320 -11.85 -0.74 22.66
CA GLU A 320 -12.79 -1.65 23.30
C GLU A 320 -13.68 -0.84 24.26
N THR A 321 -14.99 -0.89 24.06
CA THR A 321 -15.90 -0.05 24.84
C THR A 321 -15.97 -0.49 26.30
N GLU A 322 -16.09 0.48 27.20
CA GLU A 322 -16.32 0.19 28.62
C GLU A 322 -17.79 -0.15 28.90
N GLY A 323 -18.69 0.34 28.05
CA GLY A 323 -20.11 0.07 28.06
C GLY A 323 -20.71 0.18 26.66
N VAL A 324 -21.89 -0.40 26.47
CA VAL A 324 -22.70 -0.20 25.27
C VAL A 324 -24.19 -0.37 25.57
N TRP A 325 -25.00 0.56 25.10
CA TRP A 325 -26.43 0.39 24.94
C TRP A 325 -26.74 -0.52 23.73
N ASP A 326 -26.96 -1.81 24.00
CA ASP A 326 -27.34 -2.84 23.02
C ASP A 326 -28.81 -3.24 23.24
N SER A 327 -29.70 -2.37 22.75
CA SER A 327 -31.13 -2.40 23.03
C SER A 327 -31.72 -3.82 22.97
N PRO A 328 -32.48 -4.27 24.01
CA PRO A 328 -32.95 -3.50 25.15
C PRO A 328 -32.05 -3.58 26.39
N HIS A 329 -30.77 -3.94 26.25
CA HIS A 329 -29.84 -4.17 27.37
C HIS A 329 -28.70 -3.15 27.37
N ILE A 330 -28.14 -2.89 28.55
CA ILE A 330 -26.81 -2.29 28.66
C ILE A 330 -25.82 -3.42 28.93
N VAL A 331 -24.69 -3.44 28.23
CA VAL A 331 -23.57 -4.33 28.55
C VAL A 331 -22.42 -3.48 29.04
N VAL A 332 -21.81 -3.84 30.16
CA VAL A 332 -20.61 -3.19 30.70
C VAL A 332 -19.44 -4.16 30.77
N LYS A 333 -18.23 -3.66 30.53
CA LYS A 333 -17.00 -4.43 30.67
C LYS A 333 -16.74 -4.73 32.13
N ARG A 334 -16.36 -5.97 32.48
CA ARG A 334 -16.04 -6.36 33.86
C ARG A 334 -15.00 -5.45 34.52
N SER A 335 -14.04 -4.94 33.76
CA SER A 335 -12.98 -4.07 34.27
C SER A 335 -13.48 -2.72 34.84
N VAL A 336 -14.69 -2.27 34.48
CA VAL A 336 -15.26 -1.02 35.04
C VAL A 336 -15.76 -1.18 36.47
N LEU A 337 -15.79 -2.42 36.99
CA LEU A 337 -16.15 -2.72 38.37
C LEU A 337 -14.97 -2.49 39.34
N ASP A 338 -13.86 -1.94 38.85
CA ASP A 338 -12.70 -1.53 39.64
C ASP A 338 -13.04 -0.49 40.72
N SER A 339 -14.04 0.36 40.47
CA SER A 339 -14.58 1.28 41.48
C SER A 339 -16.05 1.62 41.26
N ARG A 340 -16.77 1.96 42.35
CA ARG A 340 -18.16 2.45 42.31
C ARG A 340 -18.34 3.65 41.37
N ARG A 341 -17.39 4.60 41.41
CA ARG A 341 -17.43 5.81 40.58
C ARG A 341 -17.29 5.48 39.10
N HIS A 342 -16.35 4.60 38.75
CA HIS A 342 -16.13 4.21 37.37
C HIS A 342 -17.35 3.47 36.81
N PHE A 343 -17.85 2.47 37.54
CA PHE A 343 -19.07 1.75 37.19
C PHE A 343 -20.27 2.69 37.02
N ALA A 344 -20.52 3.59 37.98
CA ALA A 344 -21.61 4.55 37.89
C ALA A 344 -21.51 5.47 36.68
N ARG A 345 -20.30 5.98 36.38
CA ARG A 345 -20.04 6.80 35.20
C ARG A 345 -20.44 6.07 33.92
N VAL A 346 -20.01 4.83 33.76
CA VAL A 346 -20.28 4.04 32.55
C VAL A 346 -21.76 3.68 32.44
N VAL A 347 -22.40 3.24 33.53
CA VAL A 347 -23.84 2.90 33.50
C VAL A 347 -24.72 4.10 33.17
N LEU A 348 -24.47 5.25 33.80
CA LEU A 348 -25.25 6.48 33.52
C LEU A 348 -25.00 6.98 32.09
N HIS A 349 -23.80 6.78 31.56
CA HIS A 349 -23.47 7.07 30.16
C HIS A 349 -24.35 6.28 29.18
N GLU A 350 -24.43 4.96 29.38
CA GLU A 350 -25.24 4.10 28.52
C GLU A 350 -26.75 4.31 28.72
N ILE A 351 -27.18 4.70 29.92
CA ILE A 351 -28.56 5.14 30.16
C ILE A 351 -28.87 6.42 29.36
N ALA A 352 -27.94 7.36 29.25
CA ALA A 352 -28.14 8.57 28.43
C ALA A 352 -28.30 8.22 26.94
N HIS A 353 -27.54 7.24 26.43
CA HIS A 353 -27.77 6.69 25.09
C HIS A 353 -29.16 6.06 24.96
N ALA A 354 -29.56 5.24 25.94
CA ALA A 354 -30.87 4.60 25.95
C ALA A 354 -32.02 5.63 25.95
N SER A 355 -31.93 6.68 26.77
CA SER A 355 -32.99 7.68 26.92
C SER A 355 -33.08 8.62 25.71
N SER A 356 -31.94 9.11 25.22
CA SER A 356 -31.90 10.09 24.12
C SER A 356 -32.06 9.43 22.74
N GLY A 357 -31.66 8.16 22.59
CA GLY A 357 -31.54 7.51 21.29
C GLY A 357 -30.49 8.15 20.37
N ALA A 358 -29.58 8.96 20.94
CA ALA A 358 -28.63 9.77 20.19
C ALA A 358 -27.19 9.31 20.37
N ASN A 359 -26.35 9.63 19.39
CA ASN A 359 -24.92 9.31 19.39
C ASN A 359 -24.16 10.17 20.39
N HIS A 360 -22.99 9.68 20.80
CA HIS A 360 -22.11 10.34 21.75
C HIS A 360 -21.75 11.76 21.29
N GLY A 361 -21.73 12.71 22.23
CA GLY A 361 -21.40 14.12 21.95
C GLY A 361 -22.46 14.93 21.20
N SER A 362 -23.59 14.33 20.81
CA SER A 362 -24.71 15.07 20.22
C SER A 362 -25.44 15.92 21.28
N ILE A 363 -26.10 17.02 20.85
CA ILE A 363 -26.85 17.89 21.78
C ILE A 363 -27.88 17.11 22.61
N PRO A 364 -28.70 16.19 22.04
CA PRO A 364 -29.66 15.41 22.84
C PRO A 364 -28.97 14.47 23.84
N PHE A 365 -27.81 13.91 23.47
CA PHE A 365 -27.03 13.06 24.36
C PHE A 365 -26.45 13.86 25.53
N MET A 366 -25.85 15.02 25.25
CA MET A 366 -25.30 15.90 26.27
C MET A 366 -26.38 16.39 27.24
N ALA A 367 -27.56 16.77 26.74
CA ALA A 367 -28.69 17.16 27.57
C ALA A 367 -29.15 16.03 28.51
N ALA A 368 -29.15 14.77 28.04
CA ALA A 368 -29.50 13.62 28.88
C ALA A 368 -28.44 13.37 29.98
N ILE A 369 -27.16 13.54 29.67
CA ILE A 369 -26.08 13.45 30.68
C ILE A 369 -26.21 14.57 31.72
N ASP A 370 -26.47 15.80 31.29
CA ASP A 370 -26.64 16.95 32.18
C ASP A 370 -27.84 16.75 33.12
N ASP A 371 -28.95 16.22 32.62
CA ASP A 371 -30.14 15.93 33.44
C ASP A 371 -29.88 14.80 34.46
N LEU A 372 -29.22 13.71 34.04
CA LEU A 372 -28.78 12.64 34.96
C LEU A 372 -27.84 13.18 36.05
N ALA A 373 -26.93 14.09 35.71
CA ALA A 373 -26.04 14.73 36.67
C ALA A 373 -26.83 15.64 37.64
N ALA A 374 -27.82 16.38 37.15
CA ALA A 374 -28.70 17.21 37.98
C ALA A 374 -29.52 16.37 38.96
N LEU A 375 -30.08 15.24 38.52
CA LEU A 375 -30.78 14.28 39.40
C LEU A 375 -29.86 13.77 40.51
N GLY A 376 -28.62 13.39 40.17
CA GLY A 376 -27.61 13.00 41.15
C GLY A 376 -27.29 14.09 42.16
N ALA A 377 -27.18 15.35 41.71
CA ALA A 377 -26.93 16.49 42.59
C ALA A 377 -28.10 16.75 43.56
N ILE A 378 -29.35 16.65 43.09
CA ILE A 378 -30.55 16.79 43.93
C ILE A 378 -30.58 15.71 45.01
N GLU A 379 -30.31 14.45 44.65
CA GLU A 379 -30.31 13.35 45.62
C GLU A 379 -29.18 13.52 46.66
N ALA A 380 -27.99 13.92 46.23
CA ALA A 380 -26.87 14.21 47.13
C ALA A 380 -27.18 15.37 48.11
N ALA A 381 -27.86 16.41 47.64
CA ALA A 381 -28.29 17.53 48.47
C ALA A 381 -29.33 17.10 49.54
N ARG A 382 -30.22 16.17 49.19
CA ARG A 382 -31.20 15.59 50.13
C ARG A 382 -30.57 14.66 51.17
N ALA A 383 -29.49 13.98 50.81
CA ALA A 383 -28.76 13.09 51.70
C ALA A 383 -27.85 13.81 52.70
N SER A 384 -27.58 15.11 52.51
CA SER A 384 -26.84 15.91 53.49
C SER A 384 -27.71 16.19 54.72
N PRO A 385 -27.30 15.77 55.94
CA PRO A 385 -28.06 16.08 57.13
C PRO A 385 -28.13 17.60 57.26
N ALA A 386 -29.34 18.13 57.35
CA ALA A 386 -29.55 19.51 57.76
C ALA A 386 -28.70 19.76 59.01
N ARG A 387 -27.87 20.81 58.99
CA ARG A 387 -27.28 21.37 60.21
C ARG A 387 -28.44 21.71 61.14
N ALA A 388 -28.78 20.78 62.05
CA ALA A 388 -29.63 21.04 63.18
C ALA A 388 -28.88 22.05 64.04
N GLY A 389 -29.43 23.26 64.15
CA GLY A 389 -28.92 24.27 65.07
C GLY A 389 -29.13 23.82 66.51
N ASP A 390 -28.28 24.30 67.40
CA ASP A 390 -28.60 24.32 68.83
C ASP A 390 -28.40 25.74 69.35
N SER A 391 -29.54 26.36 69.66
CA SER A 391 -29.64 27.52 70.52
C SER A 391 -29.84 27.00 71.94
N THR A 392 -28.85 27.16 72.81
CA THR A 392 -29.11 27.20 74.26
C THR A 392 -28.32 28.32 74.91
N ASN A 393 -29.11 29.27 75.39
CA ASN A 393 -28.80 30.28 76.39
C ASN A 393 -28.25 29.62 77.67
N SER A 394 -27.15 30.13 78.24
CA SER A 394 -26.94 30.12 79.70
C SER A 394 -26.10 31.31 80.15
N ARG A 395 -26.75 32.18 80.93
CA ARG A 395 -26.17 33.21 81.79
C ARG A 395 -25.33 32.60 82.92
N GLY A 396 -24.35 33.39 83.40
CA GLY A 396 -23.72 33.30 84.72
C GLY A 396 -22.32 32.67 84.69
N GLY A 397 -21.27 33.25 85.26
CA GLY A 397 -21.10 34.45 86.07
C GLY A 397 -19.66 34.48 86.62
N ALA A 398 -19.28 35.67 87.10
CA ALA A 398 -18.05 36.05 87.82
C ALA A 398 -16.73 36.02 87.05
#